data_AF-A0A928DLJ7-F1
#
_entry.id   AF-A0A928DLJ7-F1
#
_cell.length_a   1.000
_cell.length_b   1.000
_cell.length_c   1.000
_cell.angle_alpha   90.00
_cell.angle_beta   90.00
_cell.angle_gamma   90.00
#
_symmetry.space_group_name_H-M   'P 1'
#
loop_
_entity.id
_entity.type
_entity.pdbx_description
1 polymer ?
#
loop_
_entity_poly.entity_id
_entity_poly.type
_entity_poly.pdbx_seq_one_letter_code
_entity_poly.pdbx_strand_id
1 'polypeptide(L)'
;MANTSLTPELAKLAGELAAAFANSQKVVAAKARIGLFYQNPEATDLFRKVSEYGETLRNKHMEGMPPSEEELNKFDQLRSAVVENELCKGFLESRQLLDDMLSVVNQYLCLAIEKGAAPSDEEVADSMTQQMSSCSCGGGCHGDCGDCDNESCGKHECKCGDDHECCGGHGEGHECKCGKH
;
A
#
# COMPACT_ATOMS: atom_id res chain seq x y z
N MET A 1 -6.26 -18.38 27.00
CA MET A 1 -5.63 -17.12 26.56
C MET A 1 -4.23 -17.47 26.11
N ALA A 2 -3.87 -17.24 24.84
CA ALA A 2 -2.52 -17.50 24.37
C ALA A 2 -1.55 -16.54 25.08
N ASN A 3 -0.45 -17.06 25.62
CA ASN A 3 0.56 -16.24 26.28
C ASN A 3 1.30 -15.44 25.20
N THR A 4 1.00 -14.14 25.09
CA THR A 4 1.56 -13.23 24.07
C THR A 4 2.98 -12.74 24.42
N SER A 5 3.58 -13.29 25.48
CA SER A 5 4.89 -12.87 25.96
C SER A 5 5.99 -13.48 25.09
N LEU A 6 6.91 -12.65 24.59
CA LEU A 6 8.15 -13.09 23.95
C LEU A 6 8.99 -13.87 24.96
N THR A 7 9.72 -14.89 24.48
CA THR A 7 10.75 -15.54 25.31
C THR A 7 11.84 -14.52 25.65
N PRO A 8 12.56 -14.69 26.78
CA PRO A 8 13.62 -13.76 27.16
C PRO A 8 14.70 -13.57 26.08
N GLU A 9 15.01 -14.63 25.33
CA GLU A 9 15.97 -14.60 24.22
C GLU A 9 15.46 -13.76 23.04
N LEU A 10 14.20 -13.97 22.62
CA LEU A 10 13.59 -13.18 21.55
C LEU A 10 13.41 -11.72 21.95
N ALA A 11 13.06 -11.44 23.21
CA ALA A 11 12.97 -10.08 23.73
C ALA A 11 14.33 -9.37 23.70
N LYS A 12 15.42 -10.07 24.02
CA LYS A 12 16.78 -9.54 23.91
C LYS A 12 17.14 -9.19 22.46
N LEU A 13 16.90 -10.12 21.52
CA LEU A 13 17.17 -9.89 20.09
C LEU A 13 16.32 -8.74 19.52
N ALA A 14 15.04 -8.64 19.91
CA ALA A 14 14.19 -7.52 19.54
C ALA A 14 14.73 -6.18 20.08
N GLY A 15 15.27 -6.18 21.30
CA GLY A 15 15.94 -5.02 21.89
C GLY A 15 17.20 -4.61 21.13
N GLU A 16 18.03 -5.58 20.72
CA GLU A 16 19.23 -5.34 19.90
C GLU A 16 18.88 -4.77 18.52
N LEU A 17 17.84 -5.32 17.86
CA LEU A 17 17.34 -4.79 16.60
C LEU A 17 16.79 -3.37 16.76
N ALA A 18 16.01 -3.10 17.80
CA ALA A 18 15.48 -1.77 18.09
C ALA A 18 16.61 -0.74 18.32
N ALA A 19 17.67 -1.14 19.04
CA ALA A 19 18.85 -0.30 19.24
C ALA A 19 19.60 -0.03 17.93
N ALA A 20 19.74 -1.04 17.06
CA ALA A 20 20.35 -0.87 15.74
C ALA A 20 19.53 0.10 14.86
N PHE A 21 18.20 -0.02 14.88
CA PHE A 21 17.30 0.90 14.20
C PHE A 21 17.44 2.33 14.70
N ALA A 22 17.40 2.53 16.02
CA ALA A 22 17.50 3.85 16.64
C ALA A 22 18.82 4.57 16.30
N ASN A 23 19.90 3.82 16.11
CA ASN A 23 21.22 4.36 15.75
C ASN A 23 21.48 4.43 14.24
N SER A 24 20.57 3.95 13.40
CA SER A 24 20.70 4.08 11.95
C SER A 24 20.69 5.56 11.55
N GLN A 25 21.65 5.97 10.72
CA GLN A 25 21.76 7.35 10.26
C GLN A 25 20.47 7.84 9.58
N LYS A 26 19.77 6.95 8.86
CA LYS A 26 18.48 7.26 8.22
C LYS A 26 17.41 7.61 9.27
N VAL A 27 17.32 6.84 10.36
CA VAL A 27 16.35 7.06 11.45
C VAL A 27 16.69 8.33 12.22
N VAL A 28 17.96 8.57 12.51
CA VAL A 28 18.42 9.81 13.18
C VAL A 28 18.08 11.04 12.33
N ALA A 29 18.36 10.99 11.01
CA ALA A 29 18.04 12.08 10.09
C ALA A 29 16.52 12.30 9.96
N ALA A 30 15.73 11.22 9.85
CA ALA A 30 14.28 11.29 9.81
C ALA A 30 13.72 11.93 11.09
N LYS A 31 14.20 11.52 12.26
CA LYS A 31 13.81 12.10 13.55
C LYS A 31 14.14 13.59 13.65
N ALA A 32 15.30 14.01 13.13
CA ALA A 32 15.68 15.42 13.10
C ALA A 32 14.73 16.24 12.22
N ARG A 33 14.38 15.76 11.02
CA ARG A 33 13.42 16.41 10.11
C ARG A 33 12.02 16.52 10.72
N ILE A 34 11.55 15.45 11.36
CA ILE A 34 10.29 15.45 12.11
C ILE A 34 10.36 16.48 13.26
N GLY A 35 11.48 16.54 13.98
CA GLY A 35 11.69 17.52 15.04
C GLY A 35 11.68 18.97 14.54
N LEU A 36 12.24 19.25 13.35
CA LEU A 36 12.21 20.57 12.73
C LEU A 36 10.79 20.98 12.31
N PHE A 37 10.00 20.03 11.80
CA PHE A 37 8.60 20.25 11.47
C PHE A 37 7.81 20.71 12.72
N TYR A 38 7.92 19.99 13.85
CA TYR A 38 7.21 20.36 15.07
C TYR A 38 7.66 21.69 15.71
N GLN A 39 8.85 22.18 15.35
CA GLN A 39 9.34 23.48 15.80
C GLN A 39 8.82 24.65 14.96
N ASN A 40 8.20 24.38 13.80
CA ASN A 40 7.66 25.39 12.92
C ASN A 40 6.12 25.45 13.03
N PRO A 41 5.55 26.49 13.68
CA PRO A 41 4.11 26.58 13.91
C PRO A 41 3.30 26.71 12.61
N GLU A 42 3.85 27.36 11.58
CA GLU A 42 3.19 27.53 10.29
C GLU A 42 3.03 26.20 9.54
N ALA A 43 4.10 25.40 9.50
CA ALA A 43 4.08 24.07 8.90
C ALA A 43 3.12 23.13 9.65
N THR A 44 3.14 23.14 10.99
CA THR A 44 2.21 22.34 11.79
C THR A 44 0.75 22.74 11.60
N ASP A 45 0.47 24.05 11.50
CA ASP A 45 -0.87 24.57 11.29
C ASP A 45 -1.41 24.22 9.91
N LEU A 46 -0.57 24.33 8.87
CA LEU A 46 -0.92 23.95 7.52
C LEU A 46 -1.29 22.46 7.45
N PHE A 47 -0.44 21.59 8.02
CA PHE A 47 -0.68 20.15 8.06
C PHE A 47 -1.96 19.78 8.81
N ARG A 48 -2.22 20.45 9.96
CA ARG A 48 -3.45 20.27 10.73
C ARG A 48 -4.69 20.63 9.92
N LYS A 49 -4.69 21.79 9.24
CA LYS A 49 -5.82 22.23 8.40
C LYS A 49 -6.12 21.24 7.29
N VAL A 50 -5.09 20.71 6.63
CA VAL A 50 -5.27 19.68 5.59
C VAL A 50 -5.87 18.41 6.16
N SER A 51 -5.41 17.98 7.33
CA SER A 51 -5.91 16.77 8.00
C SER A 51 -7.38 16.92 8.42
N GLU A 52 -7.72 18.01 9.09
CA GLU A 52 -9.09 18.31 9.55
C GLU A 52 -10.06 18.46 8.37
N TYR A 53 -9.62 19.15 7.30
CA TYR A 53 -10.45 19.34 6.12
C TYR A 53 -10.63 18.02 5.35
N GLY A 54 -9.56 17.23 5.20
CA GLY A 54 -9.64 15.90 4.59
C GLY A 54 -10.53 14.92 5.36
N GLU A 55 -10.50 14.96 6.69
CA GLU A 55 -11.41 14.17 7.54
C GLU A 55 -12.86 14.61 7.37
N THR A 56 -13.11 15.92 7.33
CA THR A 56 -14.45 16.47 7.06
C THR A 56 -15.00 16.00 5.71
N LEU A 57 -14.18 16.03 4.65
CA LEU A 57 -14.57 15.55 3.33
C LEU A 57 -14.81 14.04 3.31
N ARG A 58 -13.97 13.26 3.99
CA ARG A 58 -14.17 11.82 4.15
C ARG A 58 -15.50 11.53 4.84
N ASN A 59 -15.80 12.23 5.94
CA ASN A 59 -17.04 12.03 6.70
C ASN A 59 -18.27 12.34 5.85
N LYS A 60 -18.27 13.47 5.12
CA LYS A 60 -19.34 13.80 4.17
C LYS A 60 -19.56 12.70 3.13
N HIS A 61 -18.48 12.18 2.56
CA HIS A 61 -18.55 11.10 1.58
C HIS A 61 -19.15 9.82 2.19
N MET A 62 -18.76 9.47 3.42
CA MET A 62 -19.33 8.32 4.15
C MET A 62 -20.82 8.52 4.49
N GLU A 63 -21.26 9.77 4.69
CA GLU A 63 -22.67 10.14 4.90
C GLU A 63 -23.48 10.16 3.59
N GLY A 64 -22.88 9.82 2.45
CA GLY A 64 -23.54 9.81 1.15
C GLY A 64 -23.70 11.20 0.52
N MET A 65 -23.05 12.23 1.09
CA MET A 65 -22.99 13.56 0.53
C MET A 65 -21.67 13.74 -0.23
N PRO A 66 -21.65 13.65 -1.57
CA PRO A 66 -20.42 13.87 -2.32
C PRO A 66 -19.89 15.30 -2.06
N PRO A 67 -18.58 15.47 -1.82
CA PRO A 67 -17.95 16.79 -1.71
C PRO A 67 -18.25 17.66 -2.92
N SER A 68 -18.45 18.96 -2.72
CA SER A 68 -18.62 19.88 -3.86
C SER A 68 -17.28 20.16 -4.56
N GLU A 69 -17.33 20.60 -5.80
CA GLU A 69 -16.13 20.95 -6.58
C GLU A 69 -15.33 22.09 -5.93
N GLU A 70 -16.01 23.06 -5.30
CA GLU A 70 -15.34 24.13 -4.55
C GLU A 70 -14.58 23.58 -3.33
N GLU A 71 -15.13 22.56 -2.68
CA GLU A 71 -14.50 21.94 -1.52
C GLU A 71 -13.29 21.10 -1.92
N LEU A 72 -13.40 20.35 -3.03
CA LEU A 72 -12.28 19.61 -3.60
C LEU A 72 -11.15 20.57 -4.01
N ASN A 73 -11.47 21.67 -4.70
CA ASN A 73 -10.49 22.69 -5.08
C ASN A 73 -9.77 23.31 -3.87
N LYS A 74 -10.49 23.59 -2.77
CA LYS A 74 -9.88 24.08 -1.52
C LYS A 74 -8.94 23.04 -0.90
N PHE A 75 -9.33 21.77 -0.93
CA PHE A 75 -8.48 20.68 -0.44
C PHE A 75 -7.22 20.52 -1.29
N ASP A 76 -7.34 20.60 -2.61
CA ASP A 76 -6.19 20.50 -3.52
C ASP A 76 -5.20 21.66 -3.34
N GLN A 77 -5.69 22.89 -3.14
CA GLN A 77 -4.83 24.04 -2.82
C GLN A 77 -4.08 23.83 -1.50
N LEU A 78 -4.77 23.39 -0.45
CA LEU A 78 -4.18 23.10 0.85
C LEU A 78 -3.14 21.97 0.75
N ARG A 79 -3.43 20.91 0.02
CA ARG A 79 -2.51 19.80 -0.23
C ARG A 79 -1.29 20.27 -1.01
N SER A 80 -1.47 21.12 -2.01
CA SER A 80 -0.37 21.67 -2.82
C SER A 80 0.56 22.52 -1.94
N ALA A 81 0.01 23.37 -1.08
CA ALA A 81 0.78 24.14 -0.11
C ALA A 81 1.60 23.26 0.86
N VAL A 82 1.07 22.10 1.26
CA VAL A 82 1.82 21.12 2.10
C VAL A 82 2.99 20.51 1.33
N VAL A 83 2.80 20.18 0.06
CA VAL A 83 3.85 19.57 -0.77
C VAL A 83 4.94 20.58 -1.15
N GLU A 84 4.57 21.85 -1.34
CA GLU A 84 5.50 22.95 -1.63
C GLU A 84 6.31 23.39 -0.40
N ASN A 85 5.80 23.14 0.82
CA ASN A 85 6.52 23.46 2.05
C ASN A 85 7.55 22.35 2.36
N GLU A 86 8.84 22.69 2.27
CA GLU A 86 9.96 21.78 2.51
C GLU A 86 9.94 21.11 3.90
N LEU A 87 9.41 21.77 4.94
CA LEU A 87 9.31 21.18 6.28
C LEU A 87 8.17 20.14 6.34
N CYS A 88 7.04 20.43 5.71
CA CYS A 88 5.92 19.50 5.60
C CYS A 88 6.29 18.28 4.75
N LYS A 89 6.92 18.51 3.60
CA LYS A 89 7.44 17.46 2.72
C LYS A 89 8.48 16.61 3.45
N GLY A 90 9.46 17.24 4.09
CA GLY A 90 10.48 16.55 4.87
C GLY A 90 9.90 15.71 6.00
N PHE A 91 8.83 16.16 6.65
CA PHE A 91 8.08 15.39 7.65
C PHE A 91 7.41 14.15 7.04
N LEU A 92 6.66 14.33 5.94
CA LEU A 92 5.96 13.25 5.25
C LEU A 92 6.92 12.17 4.75
N GLU A 93 8.00 12.56 4.06
CA GLU A 93 9.03 11.64 3.56
C GLU A 93 9.73 10.91 4.72
N SER A 94 10.02 11.62 5.81
CA SER A 94 10.67 11.00 6.98
C SER A 94 9.76 9.99 7.66
N ARG A 95 8.46 10.26 7.74
CA ARG A 95 7.48 9.33 8.30
C ARG A 95 7.33 8.09 7.42
N GLN A 96 7.16 8.29 6.11
CA GLN A 96 7.09 7.19 5.15
C GLN A 96 8.34 6.32 5.21
N LEU A 97 9.54 6.91 5.26
CA LEU A 97 10.78 6.15 5.37
C LEU A 97 10.84 5.29 6.64
N LEU A 98 10.37 5.80 7.78
CA LEU A 98 10.34 5.03 9.02
C LEU A 98 9.35 3.86 8.92
N ASP A 99 8.16 4.11 8.37
CA ASP A 99 7.13 3.10 8.15
C ASP A 99 7.60 2.02 7.17
N ASP A 100 8.27 2.41 6.07
CA ASP A 100 8.86 1.49 5.09
C ASP A 100 9.94 0.61 5.73
N MET A 101 10.86 1.20 6.49
CA MET A 101 11.92 0.43 7.14
C MET A 101 11.34 -0.58 8.16
N LEU A 102 10.28 -0.22 8.89
CA LEU A 102 9.58 -1.14 9.78
C LEU A 102 8.81 -2.22 9.01
N SER A 103 8.19 -1.86 7.89
CA SER A 103 7.51 -2.80 6.99
C SER A 103 8.47 -3.86 6.47
N VAL A 104 9.67 -3.47 6.03
CA VAL A 104 10.74 -4.40 5.61
C VAL A 104 11.04 -5.40 6.73
N VAL A 105 11.30 -4.94 7.95
CA VAL A 105 11.59 -5.84 9.08
C VAL A 105 10.45 -6.81 9.35
N ASN A 106 9.20 -6.32 9.33
CA ASN A 106 8.05 -7.17 9.51
C ASN A 106 7.99 -8.26 8.43
N GLN A 107 8.37 -7.97 7.18
CA GLN A 107 8.44 -8.98 6.14
C GLN A 107 9.54 -10.02 6.38
N TYR A 108 10.73 -9.60 6.83
CA TYR A 108 11.77 -10.55 7.26
C TYR A 108 11.24 -11.51 8.32
N LEU A 109 10.50 -10.99 9.31
CA LEU A 109 9.93 -11.80 10.38
C LEU A 109 8.82 -12.72 9.88
N CYS A 110 7.89 -12.23 9.05
CA CYS A 110 6.81 -13.03 8.47
C CYS A 110 7.36 -14.21 7.66
N LEU A 111 8.29 -13.93 6.72
CA LEU A 111 8.91 -14.97 5.89
C LEU A 111 9.72 -15.97 6.73
N ALA A 112 10.41 -15.49 7.78
CA ALA A 112 11.13 -16.38 8.70
C ALA A 112 10.20 -17.36 9.43
N ILE A 113 9.02 -16.88 9.84
CA ILE A 113 8.00 -17.71 10.50
C ILE A 113 7.40 -18.71 9.52
N GLU A 114 7.08 -18.29 8.30
CA GLU A 114 6.51 -19.16 7.26
C GLU A 114 7.47 -20.28 6.86
N LYS A 115 8.77 -19.97 6.75
CA LYS A 115 9.80 -20.93 6.33
C LYS A 115 10.40 -21.75 7.47
N GLY A 116 10.34 -21.24 8.69
CA GLY A 116 11.11 -21.78 9.82
C GLY A 116 12.63 -21.55 9.73
N ALA A 117 13.08 -20.66 8.85
CA ALA A 117 14.48 -20.32 8.62
C ALA A 117 14.62 -18.84 8.23
N ALA A 118 15.79 -18.23 8.46
CA ALA A 118 16.02 -16.84 8.09
C ALA A 118 15.92 -16.63 6.56
N PRO A 119 15.10 -15.68 6.08
CA PRO A 119 14.98 -15.40 4.64
C PRO A 119 16.22 -14.68 4.11
N SER A 120 16.46 -14.83 2.81
CA SER A 120 17.49 -14.06 2.11
C SER A 120 16.95 -12.70 1.64
N ASP A 121 17.85 -11.74 1.43
CA ASP A 121 17.49 -10.37 1.01
C ASP A 121 16.69 -10.34 -0.32
N GLU A 122 16.99 -11.27 -1.25
CA GLU A 122 16.30 -11.39 -2.54
C GLU A 122 14.84 -11.81 -2.37
N GLU A 123 14.58 -12.74 -1.46
CA GLU A 123 13.23 -13.26 -1.21
C GLU A 123 12.33 -12.21 -0.53
N VAL A 124 12.92 -11.38 0.33
CA VAL A 124 12.20 -10.25 0.93
C VAL A 124 11.90 -9.18 -0.13
N ALA A 125 12.84 -8.91 -1.05
CA ALA A 125 12.60 -7.98 -2.14
C ALA A 125 11.49 -8.47 -3.09
N ASP A 126 11.45 -9.77 -3.38
CA ASP A 126 10.39 -10.39 -4.18
C ASP A 126 9.03 -10.33 -3.49
N SER A 127 8.96 -10.59 -2.17
CA SER A 127 7.70 -10.47 -1.41
C SER A 127 7.18 -9.03 -1.38
N MET A 128 8.06 -8.04 -1.26
CA MET A 128 7.68 -6.62 -1.35
C MET A 128 7.09 -6.27 -2.71
N THR A 129 7.68 -6.80 -3.79
CA THR A 129 7.22 -6.56 -5.15
C THR A 129 5.85 -7.20 -5.40
N GLN A 130 5.64 -8.42 -4.92
CA GLN A 130 4.35 -9.12 -5.02
C GLN A 130 3.23 -8.41 -4.23
N GLN A 131 3.54 -7.82 -3.07
CA GLN A 131 2.58 -7.03 -2.30
C GLN A 131 2.28 -5.66 -2.96
N MET A 132 3.27 -5.01 -3.59
CA MET A 132 3.02 -3.80 -4.38
C MET A 132 2.21 -4.09 -5.65
N SER A 133 2.34 -5.29 -6.23
CA SER A 133 1.46 -5.75 -7.31
C SER A 133 0.05 -6.15 -6.86
N SER A 134 -0.21 -6.29 -5.55
CA SER A 134 -1.56 -6.56 -5.02
C SER A 134 -2.34 -5.29 -4.65
N CYS A 135 -1.75 -4.10 -4.84
CA CYS A 135 -2.42 -2.80 -4.68
C CYS A 135 -2.73 -2.14 -6.04
N SER A 136 -3.25 -2.94 -6.97
CA SER A 136 -3.93 -2.49 -8.18
C SER A 136 -5.18 -3.35 -8.35
N CYS A 137 -6.33 -2.84 -7.91
CA CYS A 137 -7.64 -3.49 -7.89
C CYS A 137 -7.74 -4.76 -7.02
N GLY A 138 -8.62 -4.72 -6.02
CA GLY A 138 -9.14 -5.92 -5.38
C GLY A 138 -9.80 -6.82 -6.43
N GLY A 139 -9.14 -7.93 -6.72
CA GLY A 139 -9.61 -8.94 -7.66
C GLY A 139 -8.71 -10.14 -7.54
N GLY A 140 -9.06 -11.06 -6.63
CA GLY A 140 -8.43 -12.35 -6.58
C GLY A 140 -8.67 -13.07 -7.90
N CYS A 141 -7.64 -13.26 -8.71
CA CYS A 141 -7.64 -14.25 -9.78
C CYS A 141 -7.58 -15.65 -9.15
N HIS A 142 -8.67 -16.06 -8.50
CA HIS A 142 -9.06 -17.44 -8.46
C HIS A 142 -9.82 -17.71 -9.76
N GLY A 143 -9.42 -18.76 -10.47
CA GLY A 143 -10.10 -19.17 -11.69
C GLY A 143 -11.57 -19.45 -11.43
N ASP A 144 -12.41 -18.52 -11.88
CA ASP A 144 -13.81 -18.71 -12.22
C ASP A 144 -14.18 -17.50 -13.08
N CYS A 145 -14.12 -17.64 -14.40
CA CYS A 145 -14.53 -16.61 -15.34
C CYS A 145 -16.07 -16.55 -15.36
N GLY A 146 -16.64 -15.87 -14.38
CA GLY A 146 -18.03 -15.41 -14.38
C GLY A 146 -18.05 -13.88 -14.37
N ASP A 147 -18.72 -13.30 -15.36
CA ASP A 147 -19.06 -11.87 -15.47
C ASP A 147 -17.93 -10.90 -15.85
N CYS A 148 -17.53 -10.95 -17.13
CA CYS A 148 -16.91 -9.80 -17.80
C CYS A 148 -17.99 -9.06 -18.61
N ASP A 149 -18.53 -7.98 -18.04
CA ASP A 149 -19.36 -7.04 -18.78
C ASP A 149 -18.52 -6.31 -19.85
N ASN A 150 -18.99 -6.50 -21.07
CA ASN A 150 -18.53 -5.99 -22.34
C ASN A 150 -18.56 -4.45 -22.36
N GLU A 151 -17.40 -3.78 -22.46
CA GLU A 151 -17.17 -2.60 -23.33
C GLU A 151 -15.81 -1.87 -23.18
N SER A 152 -14.81 -2.38 -22.45
CA SER A 152 -13.44 -1.82 -22.54
C SER A 152 -12.34 -2.77 -22.06
N CYS A 153 -12.08 -3.83 -22.81
CA CYS A 153 -10.81 -4.56 -22.73
C CYS A 153 -9.97 -4.24 -23.97
N GLY A 154 -9.18 -3.16 -23.87
CA GLY A 154 -8.14 -2.85 -24.84
C GLY A 154 -7.07 -3.94 -24.80
N LYS A 155 -6.87 -4.61 -25.95
CA LYS A 155 -5.78 -5.53 -26.30
C LYS A 155 -4.87 -5.95 -25.14
N HIS A 156 -5.32 -6.91 -24.34
CA HIS A 156 -4.42 -7.68 -23.50
C HIS A 156 -3.76 -8.74 -24.40
N GLU A 157 -2.45 -8.64 -24.63
CA GLU A 157 -1.69 -9.72 -25.28
C GLU A 157 -1.63 -10.92 -24.32
N CYS A 158 -2.64 -11.77 -24.42
CA CYS A 158 -2.66 -13.05 -23.74
C CYS A 158 -1.57 -13.93 -24.38
N LYS A 159 -0.50 -14.22 -23.62
CA LYS A 159 0.56 -15.17 -24.00
C LYS A 159 0.09 -16.62 -23.89
N CYS A 160 -1.03 -16.93 -24.55
CA CYS A 160 -1.40 -18.29 -24.91
C CYS A 160 -1.33 -18.33 -26.44
N GLY A 161 -0.18 -18.78 -26.94
CA GLY A 161 0.02 -18.99 -28.36
C GLY A 161 -0.86 -20.14 -28.81
N ASP A 162 -1.94 -19.84 -29.50
CA ASP A 162 -2.57 -20.63 -30.56
C ASP A 162 -3.72 -19.79 -31.13
N ASP A 163 -3.66 -19.51 -32.43
CA ASP A 163 -4.59 -18.68 -33.18
C ASP A 163 -6.03 -19.22 -33.09
N HIS A 164 -6.87 -18.63 -32.25
CA HIS A 164 -8.31 -18.86 -32.28
C HIS A 164 -9.04 -17.58 -32.69
N GLU A 165 -9.54 -17.60 -33.93
CA GLU A 165 -10.48 -16.61 -34.47
C GLU A 165 -11.72 -16.52 -33.57
N CYS A 166 -11.94 -15.33 -33.02
CA CYS A 166 -13.06 -15.03 -32.15
C CYS A 166 -14.37 -15.01 -32.96
N CYS A 167 -14.99 -16.18 -33.15
CA CYS A 167 -16.31 -16.29 -33.77
C CYS A 167 -17.38 -15.65 -32.88
N GLY A 168 -17.99 -14.58 -33.39
CA GLY A 168 -19.08 -13.87 -32.74
C GLY A 168 -20.40 -14.65 -32.72
N GLY A 169 -21.26 -14.24 -31.80
CA GLY A 169 -22.68 -14.58 -31.78
C GLY A 169 -23.07 -15.60 -30.72
N HIS A 170 -23.29 -15.14 -29.48
CA HIS A 170 -24.05 -15.93 -28.50
C HIS A 170 -25.55 -15.80 -28.80
N GLY A 171 -26.10 -16.83 -29.46
CA GLY A 171 -27.52 -17.13 -29.52
C GLY A 171 -27.78 -18.42 -28.73
N GLU A 172 -28.87 -18.42 -27.98
CA GLU A 172 -29.28 -19.41 -26.98
C GLU A 172 -29.20 -20.88 -27.47
N GLY A 173 -28.64 -21.75 -26.61
CA GLY A 173 -28.82 -23.21 -26.70
C GLY A 173 -27.80 -23.97 -27.57
N HIS A 174 -26.57 -24.18 -27.06
CA HIS A 174 -25.67 -25.19 -27.61
C HIS A 174 -24.87 -25.88 -26.49
N GLU A 175 -25.15 -27.15 -26.22
CA GLU A 175 -24.26 -28.01 -25.42
C GLU A 175 -22.94 -28.17 -26.18
N CYS A 176 -21.83 -27.63 -25.66
CA CYS A 176 -20.51 -27.92 -26.20
C CYS A 176 -19.99 -29.23 -25.59
N LYS A 177 -20.19 -30.33 -26.30
CA LYS A 177 -19.50 -31.60 -26.06
C LYS A 177 -18.10 -31.53 -26.65
N CYS A 178 -17.15 -30.95 -25.94
CA CYS A 178 -15.72 -31.25 -26.14
C CYS A 178 -15.28 -32.21 -25.04
N GLY A 179 -15.58 -33.48 -25.28
CA GLY A 179 -15.09 -34.58 -24.49
C GLY A 179 -13.59 -34.81 -24.66
N LYS A 180 -13.00 -35.35 -23.59
CA LYS A 180 -11.87 -36.30 -23.57
C LYS A 180 -10.77 -36.04 -24.60
N HIS A 181 -9.65 -35.48 -24.14
CA HIS A 181 -8.40 -36.24 -23.98
C HIS A 181 -7.42 -35.48 -23.09
#